data_AF-A0A9D6RVS9-F1
#
_entry.id   AF-A0A9D6RVS9-F1
#
_cell.length_a   1.000
_cell.length_b   1.000
_cell.length_c   1.000
_cell.angle_alpha   90.00
_cell.angle_beta   90.00
_cell.angle_gamma   90.00
#
_symmetry.space_group_name_H-M   'P 1'
#
loop_
_entity.id
_entity.type
_entity.pdbx_description
1 polymer ?
#
loop_
_entity_poly.entity_id
_entity_poly.type
_entity_poly.pdbx_seq_one_letter_code
_entity_poly.pdbx_strand_id
1 'polypeptide(L)'
;MIADSGQHRPAFILRIAREESRLFTFCRALCECLESANGTLGIVDRAHSWRQKRNRAFAAEFLVPAEGLRAMLPDNVLTDEDLDDLGDRFGVSSHVIRHQIENHSLAAISNV
;
A
#
# COMPACT_ATOMS: atom_id res chain seq x y z
N MET A 1 -23.93 16.20 34.19
CA MET A 1 -22.61 15.80 33.67
C MET A 1 -22.85 14.57 32.81
N ILE A 2 -23.14 14.79 31.52
CA ILE A 2 -23.40 13.71 30.57
C ILE A 2 -22.03 13.29 30.06
N ALA A 3 -21.63 12.05 30.31
CA ALA A 3 -20.45 11.48 29.69
C ALA A 3 -20.67 11.49 28.18
N ASP A 4 -19.91 12.32 27.47
CA ASP A 4 -19.82 12.28 26.02
C ASP A 4 -19.18 10.94 25.66
N SER A 5 -20.00 9.93 25.39
CA SER A 5 -19.58 8.74 24.65
C SER A 5 -19.42 9.14 23.18
N GLY A 6 -18.48 10.05 22.92
CA GLY A 6 -18.14 10.56 21.61
C GLY A 6 -17.54 9.42 20.81
N GLN A 7 -18.36 8.84 19.93
CA GLN A 7 -17.92 7.78 19.04
C GLN A 7 -16.82 8.34 18.12
N HIS A 8 -15.56 8.13 18.49
CA HIS A 8 -14.40 8.58 17.74
C HIS A 8 -14.44 7.94 16.35
N ARG A 9 -14.89 8.71 15.36
CA ARG A 9 -14.79 8.33 13.96
C ARG A 9 -13.36 8.64 13.52
N PRO A 10 -12.58 7.64 13.07
CA PRO A 10 -11.25 7.91 12.57
C PRO A 10 -11.36 8.82 11.34
N ALA A 11 -10.63 9.93 11.36
CA ALA A 11 -10.50 10.84 10.23
C ALA A 11 -9.07 10.77 9.71
N PHE A 12 -8.92 10.73 8.38
CA PHE A 12 -7.62 10.64 7.73
C PHE A 12 -7.28 11.98 7.08
N ILE A 13 -6.15 12.55 7.47
CA ILE A 13 -5.61 13.76 6.85
C ILE A 13 -4.46 13.33 5.94
N LEU A 14 -4.68 13.47 4.64
CA LEU A 14 -3.68 13.11 3.63
C LEU A 14 -3.07 14.39 3.06
N ARG A 15 -1.78 14.32 2.73
CA ARG A 15 -1.13 15.41 1.97
C ARG A 15 -1.70 15.46 0.57
N ILE A 16 -1.70 16.66 -0.02
CA ILE A 16 -1.99 16.84 -1.44
C ILE A 16 -0.85 16.17 -2.22
N ALA A 17 -1.20 15.18 -3.02
CA ALA A 17 -0.30 14.39 -3.84
C ALA A 17 -1.07 13.81 -5.03
N ARG A 18 -0.38 13.13 -5.95
CA ARG A 18 -1.02 12.33 -7.01
C ARG A 18 -1.93 11.27 -6.40
N GLU A 19 -2.96 10.86 -7.14
CA GLU A 19 -4.03 9.99 -6.65
C GLU A 19 -3.50 8.65 -6.12
N GLU A 20 -2.58 8.02 -6.85
CA GLU A 20 -1.98 6.73 -6.49
C GLU A 20 -1.23 6.82 -5.16
N SER A 21 -0.52 7.94 -4.95
CA SER A 21 0.19 8.22 -3.70
C SER A 21 -0.76 8.46 -2.53
N ARG A 22 -1.92 9.08 -2.78
CA ARG A 22 -2.97 9.29 -1.78
C ARG A 22 -3.62 7.98 -1.39
N LEU A 23 -3.95 7.12 -2.36
CA LEU A 23 -4.52 5.79 -2.12
C LEU A 23 -3.56 4.92 -1.29
N PHE A 24 -2.28 4.86 -1.67
CA PHE A 24 -1.29 4.12 -0.90
C PHE A 24 -1.15 4.64 0.53
N THR A 25 -1.11 5.96 0.73
CA THR A 25 -1.03 6.56 2.07
C THR A 25 -2.29 6.27 2.89
N PHE A 26 -3.47 6.33 2.25
CA PHE A 26 -4.73 6.00 2.88
C PHE A 26 -4.76 4.55 3.36
N CYS A 27 -4.37 3.58 2.54
CA CYS A 27 -4.33 2.16 2.91
C CYS A 27 -3.35 1.89 4.06
N ARG A 28 -2.23 2.62 4.12
CA ARG A 28 -1.30 2.54 5.28
C ARG A 28 -1.95 3.04 6.56
N ALA A 29 -2.73 4.13 6.49
CA ALA A 29 -3.43 4.67 7.64
C ALA A 29 -4.62 3.78 8.05
N LEU A 30 -5.28 3.15 7.08
CA LEU A 30 -6.30 2.12 7.33
C LEU A 30 -5.70 0.95 8.11
N CYS A 31 -4.50 0.47 7.76
CA CYS A 31 -3.79 -0.56 8.51
C CYS A 31 -3.58 -0.16 9.98
N GLU A 32 -3.09 1.05 10.25
CA GLU A 32 -2.95 1.55 11.63
C GLU A 32 -4.30 1.56 12.36
N CYS A 33 -5.39 1.93 11.68
CA CYS A 33 -6.73 1.92 12.27
C CYS A 33 -7.19 0.51 12.64
N LEU A 34 -6.94 -0.48 11.78
CA LEU A 34 -7.30 -1.88 12.02
C LEU A 34 -6.47 -2.51 13.15
N GLU A 35 -5.20 -2.13 13.26
CA GLU A 35 -4.25 -2.66 14.25
C GLU A 35 -4.30 -1.92 15.60
N SER A 36 -5.00 -0.79 15.69
CA SER A 36 -5.09 0.02 16.90
C SER A 36 -6.09 -0.55 17.89
N ALA A 37 -5.64 -1.54 18.68
CA ALA A 37 -6.46 -2.16 19.74
C ALA A 37 -6.95 -1.17 20.82
N ASN A 38 -6.21 -0.08 21.07
CA ASN A 38 -6.48 0.87 22.17
C ASN A 38 -6.88 2.28 21.67
N GLY A 39 -7.21 2.45 20.38
CA GLY A 39 -7.57 3.75 19.81
C GLY A 39 -6.40 4.71 19.57
N THR A 40 -5.16 4.36 19.94
CA THR A 40 -3.98 5.19 19.67
C THR A 40 -3.46 4.97 18.25
N LEU A 41 -3.86 5.85 17.33
CA LEU A 41 -3.36 5.87 15.96
C LEU A 41 -1.92 6.42 15.91
N GLY A 42 -1.03 5.69 15.22
CA GLY A 42 0.33 6.17 14.93
C GLY A 42 0.37 7.08 13.70
N ILE A 43 1.35 7.99 13.66
CA ILE A 43 1.64 8.75 12.43
C ILE A 43 2.20 7.78 11.38
N VAL A 44 1.64 7.82 10.17
CA VAL A 44 2.20 7.13 9.00
C VAL A 44 3.29 8.00 8.38
N ASP A 45 4.54 7.55 8.46
CA ASP A 45 5.71 8.28 7.95
C ASP A 45 6.69 7.34 7.22
N ARG A 46 7.78 7.88 6.68
CA ARG A 46 8.82 7.17 5.92
C ARG A 46 9.77 6.34 6.79
N ALA A 47 9.61 6.37 8.12
CA ALA A 47 10.43 5.57 9.01
C ALA A 47 10.42 4.07 8.64
N HIS A 48 11.53 3.39 8.94
CA HIS A 48 11.71 1.95 8.68
C HIS A 48 11.42 1.08 9.91
N SER A 49 10.65 1.60 10.87
CA SER A 49 10.21 0.81 12.03
C SER A 49 9.34 -0.36 11.59
N TRP A 50 9.28 -1.41 12.40
CA TRP A 50 8.50 -2.60 12.09
C TRP A 50 7.02 -2.29 11.83
N ARG A 51 6.42 -1.37 12.60
CA ARG A 51 5.06 -0.86 12.36
C ARG A 51 4.91 -0.27 10.96
N GLN A 52 5.80 0.64 10.57
CA GLN A 52 5.72 1.28 9.25
C GLN A 52 5.97 0.32 8.10
N LYS A 53 6.85 -0.69 8.28
CA LYS A 53 7.06 -1.76 7.30
C LYS A 53 5.79 -2.59 7.10
N ARG A 54 5.15 -3.00 8.20
CA ARG A 54 3.87 -3.74 8.17
C ARG A 54 2.77 -2.95 7.46
N ASN A 55 2.62 -1.64 7.74
CA ASN A 55 1.64 -0.82 7.04
C ASN A 55 1.90 -0.74 5.53
N ARG A 56 3.18 -0.65 5.12
CA ARG A 56 3.56 -0.64 3.69
C ARG A 56 3.25 -1.98 3.02
N ALA A 57 3.58 -3.09 3.68
CA ALA A 57 3.27 -4.44 3.17
C ALA A 57 1.74 -4.63 3.04
N PHE A 58 0.98 -4.24 4.06
CA PHE A 58 -0.48 -4.26 4.01
C PHE A 58 -1.02 -3.44 2.84
N ALA A 59 -0.58 -2.19 2.69
CA ALA A 59 -1.07 -1.32 1.62
C ALA A 59 -0.74 -1.87 0.22
N ALA A 60 0.44 -2.47 0.05
CA ALA A 60 0.83 -3.11 -1.21
C ALA A 60 -0.08 -4.31 -1.53
N GLU A 61 -0.27 -5.25 -0.59
CA GLU A 61 -1.13 -6.42 -0.78
C GLU A 61 -2.60 -6.04 -0.95
N PHE A 62 -3.09 -5.05 -0.21
CA PHE A 62 -4.49 -4.62 -0.27
C PHE A 62 -4.84 -3.97 -1.62
N LEU A 63 -3.93 -3.17 -2.18
CA LEU A 63 -4.15 -2.52 -3.47
C LEU A 63 -3.84 -3.45 -4.65
N VAL A 64 -2.80 -4.28 -4.50
CA VAL A 64 -2.32 -5.18 -5.54
C VAL A 64 -2.11 -6.56 -4.93
N PRO A 65 -3.17 -7.39 -4.85
CA PRO A 65 -3.05 -8.73 -4.30
C PRO A 65 -2.05 -9.57 -5.10
N ALA A 66 -1.11 -10.22 -4.43
CA ALA A 66 -0.03 -10.94 -5.11
C ALA A 66 -0.56 -12.08 -6.00
N GLU A 67 -1.64 -12.74 -5.58
CA GLU A 67 -2.30 -13.78 -6.36
C GLU A 67 -2.94 -13.22 -7.63
N GLY A 68 -3.64 -12.09 -7.52
CA GLY A 68 -4.24 -11.41 -8.66
C GLY A 68 -3.19 -10.89 -9.64
N LEU A 69 -2.08 -10.35 -9.13
CA LEU A 69 -0.95 -9.90 -9.94
C LEU A 69 -0.31 -11.08 -10.67
N ARG A 70 -0.04 -12.20 -9.99
CA ARG A 70 0.58 -13.41 -10.59
C ARG A 70 -0.20 -13.90 -11.81
N ALA A 71 -1.53 -13.90 -11.77
CA ALA A 71 -2.36 -14.34 -12.89
C ALA A 71 -2.25 -13.45 -14.14
N MET A 72 -1.67 -12.26 -14.01
CA MET A 72 -1.48 -11.29 -15.09
C MET A 72 -0.04 -11.19 -15.58
N LEU A 73 0.92 -11.82 -14.88
CA LEU A 73 2.32 -11.75 -15.26
C LEU A 73 2.59 -12.68 -16.46
N PRO A 74 3.32 -12.20 -17.46
CA PRO A 74 3.82 -13.03 -18.55
C PRO A 74 5.02 -13.89 -18.10
N ASP A 75 5.34 -14.93 -18.86
CA ASP A 75 6.45 -15.86 -18.56
C ASP A 75 7.85 -15.29 -18.87
N ASN A 76 7.96 -14.03 -19.30
CA ASN A 76 9.22 -13.36 -19.64
C ASN A 76 9.70 -12.38 -18.54
N VAL A 77 10.91 -11.86 -18.74
CA VAL A 77 11.46 -10.79 -17.89
C VAL A 77 10.68 -9.50 -18.12
N LEU A 78 10.23 -8.88 -17.03
CA LEU A 78 9.48 -7.62 -17.06
C LEU A 78 10.40 -6.41 -17.22
N THR A 79 9.99 -5.47 -18.04
CA THR A 79 10.60 -4.16 -18.24
C THR A 79 9.94 -3.10 -17.39
N ASP A 80 10.52 -1.90 -17.31
CA ASP A 80 9.89 -0.76 -16.62
C ASP A 80 8.56 -0.35 -17.27
N GLU A 81 8.44 -0.50 -18.60
CA GLU A 81 7.19 -0.23 -19.34
C GLU A 81 6.09 -1.22 -18.91
N ASP A 82 6.41 -2.51 -18.76
CA ASP A 82 5.46 -3.51 -18.27
C ASP A 82 4.98 -3.19 -16.83
N LEU A 83 5.87 -2.64 -15.99
CA LEU A 83 5.52 -2.25 -14.62
C LEU A 83 4.61 -1.02 -14.57
N ASP A 84 4.83 -0.05 -15.47
CA ASP A 84 3.99 1.12 -15.62
C ASP A 84 2.59 0.72 -16.15
N ASP A 85 2.51 -0.14 -17.16
CA ASP A 85 1.24 -0.67 -17.70
C ASP A 85 0.42 -1.43 -16.63
N LEU A 86 1.10 -2.26 -15.82
CA LEU A 86 0.47 -2.93 -14.69
C LEU A 86 0.02 -1.90 -13.63
N GLY A 87 0.84 -0.87 -13.37
CA GLY A 87 0.52 0.21 -12.44
C GLY A 87 -0.78 0.92 -12.83
N ASP A 88 -0.89 1.33 -14.10
CA ASP A 88 -2.08 1.96 -14.67
C ASP A 88 -3.31 1.05 -14.54
N ARG A 89 -3.15 -0.25 -14.80
CA ARG A 89 -4.26 -1.22 -14.68
C ARG A 89 -4.76 -1.40 -13.24
N PHE A 90 -3.88 -1.29 -12.25
CA PHE A 90 -4.24 -1.34 -10.83
C PHE A 90 -4.57 0.04 -10.22
N GLY A 91 -4.33 1.13 -10.95
CA GLY A 91 -4.48 2.50 -10.43
C GLY A 91 -3.46 2.84 -9.34
N VAL A 92 -2.25 2.28 -9.43
CA VAL A 92 -1.16 2.50 -8.47
C VAL A 92 0.14 2.88 -9.17
N SER A 93 1.10 3.43 -8.42
CA SER A 93 2.45 3.62 -8.96
C SER A 93 3.12 2.27 -9.28
N SER A 94 3.88 2.20 -10.37
CA SER A 94 4.73 1.06 -10.72
C SER A 94 5.70 0.62 -9.62
N HIS A 95 6.04 1.50 -8.67
CA HIS A 95 6.80 1.12 -7.48
C HIS A 95 6.06 0.11 -6.59
N VAL A 96 4.73 0.19 -6.50
CA VAL A 96 3.92 -0.79 -5.74
C VAL A 96 3.93 -2.14 -6.46
N ILE A 97 3.81 -2.13 -7.80
CA ILE A 97 3.89 -3.33 -8.64
C ILE A 97 5.26 -4.01 -8.47
N ARG A 98 6.35 -3.25 -8.65
CA ARG A 98 7.72 -3.73 -8.46
C ARG A 98 7.90 -4.38 -7.09
N HIS A 99 7.50 -3.67 -6.03
CA HIS A 99 7.62 -4.20 -4.68
C HIS A 99 6.78 -5.46 -4.45
N GLN A 100 5.61 -5.60 -5.07
CA GLN A 100 4.86 -6.85 -4.96
C GLN A 100 5.53 -8.01 -5.66
N ILE A 101 6.08 -7.78 -6.86
CA ILE A 101 6.83 -8.79 -7.58
C ILE A 101 8.06 -9.22 -6.78
N GLU A 102 8.80 -8.27 -6.23
CA GLU A 102 10.00 -8.53 -5.40
C GLU A 102 9.65 -9.24 -4.09
N ASN A 103 8.65 -8.76 -3.34
CA ASN A 103 8.29 -9.29 -2.03
C ASN A 103 7.76 -10.74 -2.10
N HIS A 104 7.07 -11.08 -3.18
CA HIS A 104 6.47 -12.41 -3.38
C HIS A 104 7.23 -13.27 -4.40
N SER A 105 8.36 -12.79 -4.92
CA SER A 105 9.16 -13.45 -5.95
C SER A 105 8.31 -13.92 -7.15
N LEU A 106 7.49 -13.01 -7.69
CA LEU A 106 6.47 -13.38 -8.69
C LEU A 106 7.05 -13.54 -10.11
N ALA A 107 8.05 -12.74 -10.48
CA ALA A 107 8.68 -12.73 -11.79
C ALA A 107 10.07 -12.07 -11.72
N ALA A 108 10.86 -12.22 -12.79
CA ALA A 108 12.12 -11.50 -12.95
C ALA A 108 11.87 -10.10 -13.54
N ILE A 109 12.57 -9.09 -13.05
CA ILE A 109 12.51 -7.72 -13.55
C ILE A 109 13.89 -7.36 -14.11
N SER A 110 13.92 -6.76 -15.29
CA SER A 110 15.12 -6.21 -15.90
C SER A 110 15.58 -4.99 -15.10
N ASN A 111 16.80 -5.03 -14.58
CA ASN A 111 17.48 -3.83 -14.09
C ASN A 111 18.20 -3.21 -15.29
N VAL A 112 17.56 -2.25 -15.96
CA VAL A 112 18.24 -1.43 -16.98
C VAL A 112 19.11 -0.38 -16.30
#